data_AF-A0A6A5W1X3-F1
#
_entry.id   AF-A0A6A5W1X3-F1
#
_cell.length_a   1.000
_cell.length_b   1.000
_cell.length_c   1.000
_cell.angle_alpha   90.00
_cell.angle_beta   90.00
_cell.angle_gamma   90.00
#
_symmetry.space_group_name_H-M   'P 1'
#
loop_
_entity.id
_entity.type
_entity.pdbx_description
1 polymer ?
#
loop_
_entity_poly.entity_id
_entity_poly.type
_entity_poly.pdbx_seq_one_letter_code
_entity_poly.pdbx_strand_id
1 'polypeptide(L)'
;MDSQSSDEPGDTAATNPAAESLSSSHDWQSLDNLLNLALRRPCQSSIPRPSTHLSKHGHTVFSLRPLGCDFTLETAHGIQYQIHSAWILGGPLALQEFIFSEPHPLPGQDFQSSTANQITFPIRIPTVCIDRLVEHIYIKTYRLDAGGKATKVHRATFGPYPEPKSPVDTVAKLMSGLWFHLKMFALAEELKYEALKETAVSKVIELTFLMGPHSVSALKELIRLAYAKSEEARIVKGQEDVFRRVLVAAVLRHMATSWKNAGMDKVMKKLGDTEEAAAFWVDLEKGRARAEELKVEPEKARLEKEKMKNKRKMP
;
A
#
# COMPACT_ATOMS: atom_id res chain seq x y z
N MET A 1 -12.52 -60.19 39.93
CA MET A 1 -13.11 -58.93 40.45
C MET A 1 -12.46 -57.84 39.63
N ASP A 2 -13.09 -57.58 38.51
CA ASP A 2 -12.51 -56.86 37.38
C ASP A 2 -12.79 -55.35 37.49
N SER A 3 -11.71 -54.60 37.34
CA SER A 3 -11.53 -53.36 36.59
C SER A 3 -12.77 -52.50 36.30
N GLN A 4 -12.77 -51.27 36.80
CA GLN A 4 -13.46 -50.15 36.16
C GLN A 4 -12.47 -49.00 35.94
N SER A 5 -12.14 -48.78 34.66
CA SER A 5 -11.45 -47.62 34.13
C SER A 5 -12.42 -46.46 34.01
N SER A 6 -12.02 -45.30 34.51
CA SER A 6 -12.72 -44.03 34.31
C SER A 6 -12.27 -43.39 32.99
N ASP A 7 -13.18 -43.34 32.02
CA ASP A 7 -13.02 -42.64 30.76
C ASP A 7 -13.12 -41.11 30.99
N GLU A 8 -12.09 -40.37 30.57
CA GLU A 8 -12.13 -38.92 30.42
C GLU A 8 -12.84 -38.55 29.09
N PRO A 9 -13.70 -37.52 29.06
CA PRO A 9 -14.29 -37.05 27.83
C PRO A 9 -13.27 -36.22 27.04
N GLY A 10 -12.93 -36.71 25.85
CA GLY A 10 -12.06 -36.02 24.90
C GLY A 10 -12.64 -34.68 24.44
N ASP A 11 -11.87 -33.62 24.70
CA ASP A 11 -12.05 -32.28 24.15
C ASP A 11 -11.96 -32.35 22.61
N THR A 12 -13.10 -32.36 21.95
CA THR A 12 -13.18 -32.16 20.50
C THR A 12 -13.13 -30.67 20.24
N ALA A 13 -11.92 -30.17 19.96
CA ALA A 13 -11.70 -28.84 19.42
C ALA A 13 -12.53 -28.67 18.14
N ALA A 14 -13.68 -28.01 18.27
CA ALA A 14 -14.47 -27.56 17.14
C ALA A 14 -13.66 -26.49 16.39
N THR A 15 -12.90 -26.92 15.39
CA THR A 15 -12.32 -26.05 14.38
C THR A 15 -13.45 -25.31 13.70
N ASN A 16 -13.55 -24.02 14.01
CA ASN A 16 -14.59 -23.14 13.51
C ASN A 16 -14.34 -22.89 12.00
N PRO A 17 -15.15 -23.45 11.07
CA PRO A 17 -14.91 -23.32 9.63
C PRO A 17 -15.14 -21.88 9.12
N ALA A 18 -15.63 -20.98 9.98
CA ALA A 18 -15.78 -19.56 9.67
C ALA A 18 -14.42 -18.82 9.60
N ALA A 19 -13.37 -19.32 10.27
CA ALA A 19 -12.06 -18.66 10.29
C ALA A 19 -11.23 -18.87 9.01
N GLU A 20 -11.45 -19.97 8.28
CA GLU A 20 -10.74 -20.24 7.01
C GLU A 20 -11.41 -19.58 5.79
N SER A 21 -12.64 -19.08 5.94
CA SER A 21 -13.40 -18.46 4.84
C SER A 21 -13.02 -17.00 4.51
N LEU A 22 -12.14 -16.38 5.30
CA LEU A 22 -11.60 -15.02 5.03
C LEU A 22 -10.26 -15.05 4.26
N SER A 23 -9.70 -16.24 4.02
CA SER A 23 -8.41 -16.41 3.32
C SER A 23 -8.51 -16.43 1.79
N SER A 24 -9.72 -16.39 1.20
CA SER A 24 -9.92 -16.32 -0.25
C SER A 24 -10.21 -14.91 -0.74
N SER A 25 -9.71 -13.89 -0.03
CA SER A 25 -9.55 -12.55 -0.60
C SER A 25 -8.75 -12.70 -1.88
N HIS A 26 -9.46 -12.68 -3.02
CA HIS A 26 -8.90 -12.59 -4.36
C HIS A 26 -7.63 -11.76 -4.32
N ASP A 27 -6.51 -12.30 -4.82
CA ASP A 27 -5.25 -11.56 -5.00
C ASP A 27 -5.49 -10.45 -6.04
N TRP A 28 -6.19 -9.41 -5.63
CA TRP A 28 -6.58 -8.25 -6.42
C TRP A 28 -5.34 -7.44 -6.84
N GLN A 29 -4.21 -7.70 -6.20
CA GLN A 29 -2.88 -7.15 -6.48
C GLN A 29 -2.08 -8.01 -7.47
N SER A 30 -2.60 -9.17 -7.90
CA SER A 30 -1.98 -9.98 -8.94
C SER A 30 -1.81 -9.19 -10.23
N LEU A 31 -0.77 -9.55 -10.99
CA LEU A 31 -0.49 -8.90 -12.27
C LEU A 31 -1.70 -9.02 -13.22
N ASP A 32 -2.39 -10.17 -13.23
CA ASP A 32 -3.57 -10.37 -14.06
C ASP A 32 -4.72 -9.42 -13.72
N ASN A 33 -4.99 -9.23 -12.43
CA ASN A 33 -6.05 -8.30 -11.99
C ASN A 33 -5.68 -6.85 -12.30
N LEU A 34 -4.41 -6.48 -12.11
CA LEU A 34 -3.89 -5.17 -12.49
C LEU A 34 -3.95 -4.94 -14.01
N LEU A 35 -3.59 -5.94 -14.82
CA LEU A 35 -3.68 -5.89 -16.28
C LEU A 35 -5.14 -5.81 -16.75
N ASN A 36 -6.05 -6.55 -16.12
CA ASN A 36 -7.47 -6.43 -16.39
C ASN A 36 -7.98 -5.01 -16.07
N LEU A 37 -7.58 -4.42 -14.94
CA LEU A 37 -7.93 -3.04 -14.60
C LEU A 37 -7.30 -2.02 -15.58
N ALA A 38 -6.09 -2.30 -16.04
CA ALA A 38 -5.34 -1.47 -16.97
C ALA A 38 -5.95 -1.46 -18.39
N LEU A 39 -6.35 -2.63 -18.88
CA LEU A 39 -6.69 -2.88 -20.28
C LEU A 39 -8.19 -2.96 -20.53
N ARG A 40 -8.98 -3.38 -19.54
CA ARG A 40 -10.44 -3.44 -19.61
C ARG A 40 -11.00 -2.22 -18.89
N ARG A 41 -12.18 -1.73 -19.32
CA ARG A 41 -12.80 -0.53 -18.71
C ARG A 41 -12.76 -0.63 -17.18
N PRO A 42 -12.35 0.43 -16.46
CA PRO A 42 -12.11 0.35 -15.03
C PRO A 42 -13.41 -0.02 -14.30
N CYS A 43 -13.45 -1.22 -13.74
CA CYS A 43 -14.52 -1.61 -12.83
C CYS A 43 -14.08 -1.24 -11.42
N GLN A 44 -14.63 -0.15 -10.87
CA GLN A 44 -14.26 0.33 -9.52
C GLN A 44 -14.55 -0.70 -8.41
N SER A 45 -15.32 -1.76 -8.70
CA SER A 45 -15.69 -2.78 -7.72
C SER A 45 -14.56 -3.76 -7.37
N SER A 46 -13.42 -3.71 -8.05
CA SER A 46 -12.31 -4.66 -7.81
C SER A 46 -11.30 -4.21 -6.77
N ILE A 47 -11.37 -2.95 -6.29
CA ILE A 47 -10.46 -2.43 -5.26
C ILE A 47 -11.16 -2.49 -3.91
N PRO A 48 -10.62 -3.20 -2.90
CA PRO A 48 -11.21 -3.26 -1.57
C PRO A 48 -11.40 -1.86 -0.97
N ARG A 49 -12.52 -1.64 -0.29
CA ARG A 49 -12.77 -0.42 0.48
C ARG A 49 -12.95 -0.78 1.95
N PRO A 50 -12.44 0.05 2.88
CA PRO A 50 -12.67 -0.17 4.30
C PRO A 50 -14.17 -0.12 4.63
N SER A 51 -14.59 -0.86 5.65
CA SER A 51 -15.99 -0.90 6.05
C SER A 51 -16.47 0.47 6.57
N THR A 52 -17.67 0.89 6.13
CA THR A 52 -18.21 2.22 6.42
C THR A 52 -18.51 2.44 7.91
N HIS A 53 -18.83 1.38 8.66
CA HIS A 53 -19.15 1.46 10.08
C HIS A 53 -17.91 1.68 10.97
N LEU A 54 -16.81 0.96 10.72
CA LEU A 54 -15.56 1.15 11.45
C LEU A 54 -14.98 2.55 11.20
N SER A 55 -15.13 3.05 9.97
CA SER A 55 -14.69 4.40 9.61
C SER A 55 -15.39 5.50 10.43
N LYS A 56 -16.71 5.40 10.68
CA LYS A 56 -17.45 6.41 11.45
C LYS A 56 -16.99 6.49 12.91
N HIS A 57 -16.84 5.35 13.58
CA HIS A 57 -16.36 5.33 14.97
C HIS A 57 -14.93 5.88 15.06
N GLY A 58 -14.05 5.44 14.16
CA GLY A 58 -12.69 5.97 14.04
C GLY A 58 -12.66 7.48 13.85
N HIS A 59 -13.52 8.04 12.99
CA HIS A 59 -13.64 9.49 12.80
C HIS A 59 -14.03 10.24 14.08
N THR A 60 -15.01 9.75 14.83
CA THR A 60 -15.45 10.38 16.08
C THR A 60 -14.33 10.40 17.12
N VAL A 61 -13.69 9.26 17.38
CA VAL A 61 -12.59 9.20 18.35
C VAL A 61 -11.42 10.07 17.90
N PHE A 62 -11.10 10.05 16.60
CA PHE A 62 -10.04 10.85 16.03
C PHE A 62 -10.24 12.36 16.18
N SER A 63 -11.50 12.83 16.09
CA SER A 63 -11.86 14.24 16.25
C SER A 63 -11.89 14.71 17.71
N LEU A 64 -12.01 13.78 18.67
CA LEU A 64 -12.03 14.10 20.09
C LEU A 64 -10.63 14.22 20.71
N ARG A 65 -9.57 13.93 19.93
CA ARG A 65 -8.19 14.06 20.40
C ARG A 65 -7.88 15.51 20.81
N PRO A 66 -7.10 15.73 21.89
CA PRO A 66 -6.34 14.72 22.63
C PRO A 66 -7.05 14.01 23.80
N LEU A 67 -8.36 14.20 23.98
CA LEU A 67 -9.06 13.59 25.12
C LEU A 67 -8.83 12.08 25.18
N GLY A 68 -8.36 11.57 26.33
CA GLY A 68 -8.12 10.14 26.55
C GLY A 68 -6.88 9.54 25.89
N CYS A 69 -6.05 10.35 25.23
CA CYS A 69 -4.79 9.87 24.66
C CYS A 69 -3.75 9.62 25.78
N ASP A 70 -3.06 8.49 25.69
CA ASP A 70 -2.13 7.97 26.70
C ASP A 70 -0.75 7.63 26.10
N PHE A 71 -0.57 7.79 24.79
CA PHE A 71 0.67 7.53 24.07
C PHE A 71 1.01 8.67 23.10
N THR A 72 2.30 8.92 22.89
CA THR A 72 2.78 10.02 22.02
C THR A 72 3.69 9.49 20.91
N LEU A 73 3.32 9.79 19.66
CA LEU A 73 4.24 9.70 18.53
C LEU A 73 4.90 11.06 18.34
N GLU A 74 6.22 11.11 18.30
CA GLU A 74 6.97 12.34 18.10
C GLU A 74 7.84 12.24 16.85
N THR A 75 7.90 13.31 16.07
CA THR A 75 8.85 13.41 14.95
C THR A 75 10.25 13.79 15.46
N ALA A 76 11.30 13.54 14.68
CA ALA A 76 12.63 14.09 14.97
C ALA A 76 12.69 15.64 15.08
N HIS A 77 11.61 16.33 14.70
CA HIS A 77 11.48 17.79 14.79
C HIS A 77 10.65 18.25 16.00
N GLY A 78 10.31 17.35 16.93
CA GLY A 78 9.56 17.67 18.15
C GLY A 78 8.06 17.92 17.92
N ILE A 79 7.53 17.61 16.74
CA ILE A 79 6.08 17.62 16.48
C ILE A 79 5.48 16.36 17.09
N GLN A 80 4.46 16.53 17.91
CA GLN A 80 3.87 15.47 18.72
C GLN A 80 2.44 15.17 18.30
N TYR A 81 2.11 13.89 18.29
CA TYR A 81 0.79 13.34 18.02
C TYR A 81 0.39 12.48 19.20
N GLN A 82 -0.52 12.99 20.03
CA GLN A 82 -1.13 12.19 21.08
C GLN A 82 -2.16 11.25 20.46
N ILE A 83 -2.04 9.98 20.80
CA ILE A 83 -2.91 8.90 20.35
C ILE A 83 -3.29 8.00 21.52
N HIS A 84 -4.33 7.22 21.31
CA HIS A 84 -4.79 6.20 22.23
C HIS A 84 -4.04 4.91 21.92
N SER A 85 -3.29 4.38 22.87
CA SER A 85 -2.52 3.13 22.76
C SER A 85 -3.39 1.97 22.31
N ALA A 86 -4.65 1.92 22.78
CA ALA A 86 -5.66 0.93 22.38
C ALA A 86 -5.92 0.88 20.85
N TRP A 87 -5.67 1.97 20.12
CA TRP A 87 -5.83 2.02 18.66
C TRP A 87 -4.61 1.48 17.89
N ILE A 88 -3.49 1.27 18.58
CA ILE A 88 -2.28 0.68 18.03
C ILE A 88 -2.38 -0.85 18.06
N LEU A 89 -3.18 -1.42 18.96
CA LEU A 89 -3.48 -2.85 19.03
C LEU A 89 -4.10 -3.35 17.71
N GLY A 90 -3.54 -4.43 17.16
CA GLY A 90 -3.90 -4.93 15.84
C GLY A 90 -3.53 -4.00 14.67
N GLY A 91 -2.70 -2.98 14.94
CA GLY A 91 -2.20 -2.00 13.99
C GLY A 91 -0.71 -2.21 13.67
N PRO A 92 0.12 -1.16 13.73
CA PRO A 92 1.55 -1.27 13.46
C PRO A 92 2.24 -2.19 14.47
N LEU A 93 2.76 -3.34 14.04
CA LEU A 93 3.36 -4.32 14.95
C LEU A 93 4.63 -3.78 15.61
N ALA A 94 5.46 -3.01 14.91
CA ALA A 94 6.66 -2.40 15.52
C ALA A 94 6.32 -1.44 16.67
N LEU A 95 5.18 -0.73 16.60
CA LEU A 95 4.73 0.12 17.70
C LEU A 95 4.15 -0.70 18.86
N GLN A 96 3.46 -1.81 18.57
CA GLN A 96 2.97 -2.71 19.62
C GLN A 96 4.13 -3.37 20.37
N GLU A 97 5.14 -3.85 19.65
CA GLU A 97 6.37 -4.40 20.21
C GLU A 97 7.06 -3.37 21.13
N PHE A 98 7.03 -2.08 20.77
CA PHE A 98 7.58 -1.01 21.59
C PHE A 98 6.77 -0.72 22.86
N ILE A 99 5.44 -0.76 22.79
CA ILE A 99 4.55 -0.37 23.90
C ILE A 99 4.37 -1.50 24.90
N PHE A 100 4.23 -2.73 24.42
CA PHE A 100 3.74 -3.87 25.21
C PHE A 100 4.80 -4.94 25.48
N SER A 101 5.98 -4.89 24.84
CA SER A 101 7.09 -5.80 25.15
C SER A 101 8.03 -5.18 26.18
N GLU A 102 8.77 -6.03 26.89
CA GLU A 102 9.92 -5.57 27.68
C GLU A 102 10.88 -4.78 26.78
N PRO A 103 11.55 -3.72 27.31
CA PRO A 103 12.37 -2.81 26.51
C PRO A 103 13.56 -3.56 25.90
N HIS A 104 13.35 -4.05 24.68
CA HIS A 104 14.40 -4.54 23.81
C HIS A 104 14.61 -3.52 22.70
N PRO A 105 15.85 -3.08 22.45
CA PRO A 105 16.14 -2.25 21.30
C PRO A 105 15.73 -3.04 20.05
N LEU A 106 14.79 -2.49 19.28
CA LEU A 106 14.34 -3.09 18.03
C LEU A 106 15.58 -3.23 17.11
N PRO A 107 15.90 -4.45 16.60
CA PRO A 107 17.10 -4.66 15.82
C PRO A 107 17.05 -3.80 14.53
N GLY A 108 18.08 -2.98 14.34
CA GLY A 108 18.23 -2.13 13.14
C GLY A 108 17.31 -0.92 13.08
N GLN A 109 16.73 -0.48 14.20
CA GLN A 109 15.73 0.57 14.23
C GLN A 109 16.21 1.83 14.99
N ASP A 110 16.33 2.95 14.26
CA ASP A 110 16.67 4.28 14.80
C ASP A 110 15.56 4.94 15.64
N PHE A 111 14.54 4.18 16.08
CA PHE A 111 13.48 4.71 16.93
C PHE A 111 14.03 4.88 18.35
N GLN A 112 13.88 6.10 18.89
CA GLN A 112 14.32 6.40 20.25
C GLN A 112 13.11 6.49 21.18
N SER A 113 13.18 5.82 22.33
CA SER A 113 12.29 6.08 23.46
C SER A 113 12.86 7.25 24.25
N SER A 114 12.10 8.33 24.38
CA SER A 114 12.41 9.41 25.31
C SER A 114 11.73 9.20 26.67
N THR A 115 10.59 8.51 26.71
CA THR A 115 9.85 8.09 27.93
C THR A 115 9.02 6.82 27.67
N ALA A 116 8.48 6.20 28.74
CA ALA A 116 7.72 4.94 28.66
C ALA A 116 6.49 4.96 27.71
N ASN A 117 5.92 6.15 27.44
CA ASN A 117 4.72 6.31 26.62
C ASN A 117 4.98 7.19 25.37
N GLN A 118 6.23 7.21 24.90
CA GLN A 118 6.63 8.07 23.79
C GLN A 118 7.64 7.37 22.88
N ILE A 119 7.40 7.48 21.58
CA ILE A 119 8.32 7.04 20.55
C ILE A 119 8.67 8.19 19.61
N THR A 120 9.96 8.38 19.36
CA THR A 120 10.46 9.38 18.41
C THR A 120 10.82 8.71 17.09
N PHE A 121 10.20 9.18 16.00
CA PHE A 121 10.45 8.73 14.64
C PHE A 121 11.77 9.30 14.09
N PRO A 122 12.53 8.51 13.32
CA PRO A 122 13.76 8.95 12.67
C PRO A 122 13.57 10.16 11.74
N ILE A 123 14.62 10.99 11.64
CA ILE A 123 14.63 12.22 10.83
C ILE A 123 14.36 11.99 9.33
N ARG A 124 14.63 10.77 8.83
CA ARG A 124 14.36 10.40 7.43
C ARG A 124 12.87 10.29 7.09
N ILE A 125 12.00 10.19 8.09
CA ILE A 125 10.56 10.03 7.90
C ILE A 125 9.92 11.43 7.88
N PRO A 126 9.34 11.88 6.75
CA PRO A 126 8.72 13.19 6.67
C PRO A 126 7.57 13.34 7.68
N THR A 127 7.44 14.53 8.27
CA THR A 127 6.40 14.84 9.26
C THR A 127 5.00 14.54 8.73
N VAL A 128 4.75 14.87 7.46
CA VAL A 128 3.47 14.62 6.78
C VAL A 128 3.14 13.13 6.65
N CYS A 129 4.12 12.24 6.59
CA CYS A 129 3.87 10.79 6.59
C CYS A 129 3.39 10.32 7.96
N ILE A 130 3.96 10.86 9.03
CA ILE A 130 3.54 10.55 10.41
C ILE A 130 2.12 11.11 10.67
N ASP A 131 1.82 12.32 10.18
CA ASP A 131 0.48 12.90 10.23
C ASP A 131 -0.59 12.00 9.56
N ARG A 132 -0.24 11.38 8.42
CA ARG A 132 -1.11 10.46 7.68
C ARG A 132 -1.13 9.05 8.26
N LEU A 133 -0.05 8.59 8.89
CA LEU A 133 -0.03 7.36 9.68
C LEU A 133 -1.01 7.46 10.85
N VAL A 134 -0.99 8.60 11.55
CA VAL A 134 -1.90 8.89 12.66
C VAL A 134 -3.35 8.91 12.17
N GLU A 135 -3.64 9.51 11.02
CA GLU A 135 -4.96 9.38 10.38
C GLU A 135 -5.31 7.90 10.13
N HIS A 136 -4.42 7.14 9.51
CA HIS A 136 -4.63 5.73 9.18
C HIS A 136 -4.93 4.83 10.39
N ILE A 137 -4.24 5.03 11.52
CA ILE A 137 -4.46 4.27 12.76
C ILE A 137 -5.94 4.29 13.15
N TYR A 138 -6.57 5.47 13.07
CA TYR A 138 -7.97 5.68 13.47
C TYR A 138 -8.97 5.34 12.38
N ILE A 139 -8.77 5.86 11.17
CA ILE A 139 -9.82 5.82 10.15
C ILE A 139 -9.58 4.73 9.11
N LYS A 140 -8.50 3.94 9.26
CA LYS A 140 -8.07 2.86 8.36
C LYS A 140 -7.88 3.31 6.90
N THR A 141 -7.58 4.59 6.72
CA THR A 141 -7.21 5.21 5.46
C THR A 141 -6.50 6.53 5.72
N TYR A 142 -5.92 7.14 4.69
CA TYR A 142 -5.34 8.47 4.79
C TYR A 142 -5.58 9.25 3.50
N ARG A 143 -5.52 10.58 3.57
CA ARG A 143 -5.90 11.45 2.44
C ARG A 143 -4.77 12.38 2.01
N LEU A 144 -4.74 12.74 0.74
CA LEU A 144 -3.93 13.86 0.29
C LEU A 144 -4.68 15.18 0.56
N ASP A 145 -3.94 16.28 0.63
CA ASP A 145 -4.49 17.62 0.69
C ASP A 145 -5.17 18.00 -0.64
N ALA A 146 -5.86 19.15 -0.62
CA ALA A 146 -6.33 19.77 -1.85
C ALA A 146 -5.20 19.90 -2.89
N GLY A 147 -5.47 19.50 -4.13
CA GLY A 147 -4.47 19.46 -5.20
C GLY A 147 -3.65 18.16 -5.27
N GLY A 148 -3.99 17.13 -4.48
CA GLY A 148 -3.38 15.80 -4.62
C GLY A 148 -1.93 15.73 -4.12
N LYS A 149 -1.60 16.50 -3.08
CA LYS A 149 -0.27 16.52 -2.45
C LYS A 149 -0.39 16.36 -0.94
N ALA A 150 0.68 15.96 -0.26
CA ALA A 150 0.75 15.91 1.21
C ALA A 150 1.72 16.97 1.70
N THR A 151 1.21 18.17 1.92
CA THR A 151 2.02 19.37 2.22
C THR A 151 1.80 19.91 3.62
N LYS A 152 0.66 19.56 4.25
CA LYS A 152 0.22 20.10 5.52
C LYS A 152 0.12 19.02 6.59
N VAL A 153 0.47 19.43 7.80
CA VAL A 153 0.27 18.70 9.05
C VAL A 153 -1.05 19.15 9.65
N HIS A 154 -2.02 18.25 9.75
CA HIS A 154 -3.38 18.57 10.23
C HIS A 154 -3.69 18.01 11.61
N ARG A 155 -2.90 17.05 12.08
CA ARG A 155 -3.27 16.13 13.17
C ARG A 155 -2.32 16.18 14.36
N ALA A 156 -1.33 17.07 14.31
CA ALA A 156 -0.43 17.35 15.41
C ALA A 156 -1.21 17.88 16.62
N THR A 157 -0.84 17.39 17.79
CA THR A 157 -1.42 17.81 19.07
C THR A 157 -0.59 18.92 19.70
N PHE A 158 0.74 18.81 19.61
CA PHE A 158 1.69 19.77 20.18
C PHE A 158 2.92 19.92 19.28
N GLY A 159 3.64 21.02 19.47
CA GLY A 159 4.88 21.36 18.74
C GLY A 159 4.79 22.70 18.00
N PRO A 160 5.92 23.31 17.63
CA PRO A 160 5.88 24.51 16.78
C PRO A 160 5.29 24.12 15.41
N TYR A 161 4.26 24.84 14.97
CA TYR A 161 3.77 24.69 13.59
C TYR A 161 4.92 25.02 12.64
N PRO A 162 5.37 24.06 11.81
CA PRO A 162 6.62 24.23 11.10
C PRO A 162 6.44 25.24 9.97
N GLU A 163 7.17 26.35 10.04
CA GLU A 163 7.94 26.68 8.84
C GLU A 163 8.88 25.50 8.55
N PRO A 164 9.03 25.04 7.30
CA PRO A 164 9.89 23.91 6.99
C PRO A 164 11.33 24.29 7.29
N LYS A 165 11.81 23.94 8.48
CA LYS A 165 13.21 24.14 8.86
C LYS A 165 14.07 22.93 8.46
N SER A 166 13.45 21.79 8.14
CA SER A 166 14.18 20.58 7.75
C SER A 166 14.20 20.37 6.23
N PRO A 167 15.32 19.86 5.67
CA PRO A 167 15.40 19.47 4.27
C PRO A 167 14.37 18.41 3.88
N VAL A 168 14.06 17.47 4.79
CA VAL A 168 13.12 16.37 4.54
C VAL A 168 11.69 16.89 4.37
N ASP A 169 11.25 17.82 5.22
CA ASP A 169 9.92 18.44 5.09
C ASP A 169 9.84 19.42 3.91
N THR A 170 10.96 19.96 3.46
CA THR A 170 11.04 20.75 2.22
C THR A 170 10.86 19.86 1.00
N VAL A 171 11.55 18.71 0.95
CA VAL A 171 11.36 17.70 -0.10
C VAL A 171 9.93 17.17 -0.10
N ALA A 172 9.32 17.00 1.08
CA ALA A 172 7.95 16.54 1.19
C ALA A 172 6.94 17.42 0.46
N LYS A 173 7.14 18.74 0.46
CA LYS A 173 6.28 19.68 -0.28
C LYS A 173 6.38 19.54 -1.80
N LEU A 174 7.49 19.00 -2.29
CA LEU A 174 7.74 18.75 -3.71
C LEU A 174 7.29 17.36 -4.14
N MET A 175 6.97 16.46 -3.19
CA MET A 175 6.52 15.11 -3.51
C MET A 175 5.18 15.11 -4.26
N SER A 176 5.13 14.35 -5.35
CA SER A 176 3.87 14.01 -6.00
C SER A 176 3.03 13.10 -5.09
N GLY A 177 1.71 13.07 -5.28
CA GLY A 177 0.84 12.16 -4.52
C GLY A 177 1.26 10.69 -4.65
N LEU A 178 1.74 10.30 -5.83
CA LEU A 178 2.21 8.95 -6.11
C LEU A 178 3.49 8.61 -5.33
N TRP A 179 4.46 9.52 -5.31
CA TRP A 179 5.66 9.37 -4.48
C TRP A 179 5.30 9.35 -2.99
N PHE A 180 4.35 10.17 -2.56
CA PHE A 180 3.87 10.16 -1.18
C PHE A 180 3.32 8.78 -0.77
N HIS A 181 2.48 8.15 -1.60
CA HIS A 181 1.95 6.83 -1.30
C HIS A 181 3.04 5.74 -1.25
N LEU A 182 4.08 5.83 -2.08
CA LEU A 182 5.25 4.94 -1.96
C LEU A 182 5.97 5.14 -0.63
N LYS A 183 6.12 6.38 -0.15
CA LYS A 183 6.70 6.65 1.16
C LYS A 183 5.83 6.13 2.31
N MET A 184 4.51 6.19 2.17
CA MET A 184 3.59 5.57 3.15
C MET A 184 3.72 4.04 3.15
N PHE A 185 3.97 3.41 2.00
CA PHE A 185 4.24 1.98 1.95
C PHE A 185 5.58 1.63 2.59
N ALA A 186 6.65 2.36 2.27
CA ALA A 186 7.96 2.18 2.92
C ALA A 186 7.85 2.28 4.45
N LEU A 187 7.10 3.28 4.93
CA LEU A 187 6.79 3.44 6.35
C LEU A 187 6.01 2.23 6.90
N ALA A 188 5.08 1.68 6.13
CA ALA A 188 4.34 0.48 6.53
C ALA A 188 5.23 -0.75 6.64
N GLU A 189 6.26 -0.88 5.79
CA GLU A 189 7.26 -1.94 5.90
C GLU A 189 8.11 -1.78 7.17
N GLU A 190 8.64 -0.56 7.41
CA GLU A 190 9.41 -0.26 8.62
C GLU A 190 8.62 -0.55 9.90
N LEU A 191 7.30 -0.32 9.87
CA LEU A 191 6.41 -0.54 11.01
C LEU A 191 5.76 -1.92 11.07
N LYS A 192 6.04 -2.81 10.10
CA LYS A 192 5.37 -4.11 9.93
C LYS A 192 3.84 -3.97 9.99
N TYR A 193 3.27 -3.06 9.17
CA TYR A 193 1.86 -2.67 9.21
C TYR A 193 1.11 -3.01 7.92
N GLU A 194 0.60 -4.24 7.79
CA GLU A 194 -0.01 -4.75 6.54
C GLU A 194 -1.21 -3.93 6.04
N ALA A 195 -2.12 -3.51 6.93
CA ALA A 195 -3.27 -2.71 6.52
C ALA A 195 -2.87 -1.36 5.87
N LEU A 196 -1.75 -0.77 6.31
CA LEU A 196 -1.22 0.45 5.69
C LEU A 196 -0.57 0.16 4.34
N LYS A 197 0.11 -0.99 4.19
CA LYS A 197 0.64 -1.46 2.90
C LYS A 197 -0.48 -1.58 1.87
N GLU A 198 -1.54 -2.31 2.21
CA GLU A 198 -2.71 -2.49 1.35
C GLU A 198 -3.37 -1.16 0.95
N THR A 199 -3.52 -0.26 1.91
CA THR A 199 -4.07 1.08 1.65
C THR A 199 -3.18 1.88 0.70
N ALA A 200 -1.86 1.88 0.91
CA ALA A 200 -0.92 2.59 0.06
C ALA A 200 -0.91 2.04 -1.38
N VAL A 201 -0.93 0.71 -1.54
CA VAL A 201 -1.05 0.05 -2.85
C VAL A 201 -2.37 0.43 -3.53
N SER A 202 -3.49 0.35 -2.79
CA SER A 202 -4.82 0.73 -3.30
C SER A 202 -4.84 2.17 -3.81
N LYS A 203 -4.21 3.10 -3.06
CA LYS A 203 -4.11 4.52 -3.45
C LYS A 203 -3.24 4.74 -4.68
N VAL A 204 -2.12 4.02 -4.79
CA VAL A 204 -1.29 4.05 -6.01
C VAL A 204 -2.07 3.55 -7.22
N ILE A 205 -2.82 2.46 -7.06
CA ILE A 205 -3.66 1.89 -8.12
C ILE A 205 -4.78 2.88 -8.51
N GLU A 206 -5.46 3.47 -7.53
CA GLU A 206 -6.48 4.51 -7.77
C GLU A 206 -5.92 5.69 -8.58
N LEU A 207 -4.79 6.25 -8.15
CA LEU A 207 -4.13 7.34 -8.88
C LEU A 207 -3.73 6.95 -10.30
N THR A 208 -3.34 5.70 -10.51
CA THR A 208 -2.72 5.23 -11.76
C THR A 208 -3.71 4.68 -12.77
N PHE A 209 -4.79 4.07 -12.29
CA PHE A 209 -5.78 3.40 -13.11
C PHE A 209 -7.10 4.17 -13.18
N LEU A 210 -7.45 4.97 -12.17
CA LEU A 210 -8.75 5.62 -12.11
C LEU A 210 -8.68 7.12 -12.39
N MET A 211 -7.60 7.80 -12.01
CA MET A 211 -7.51 9.27 -12.09
C MET A 211 -6.87 9.83 -13.37
N GLY A 212 -6.49 8.96 -14.32
CA GLY A 212 -5.98 9.34 -15.63
C GLY A 212 -4.52 8.93 -15.86
N PRO A 213 -3.98 9.16 -17.07
CA PRO A 213 -2.59 8.82 -17.37
C PRO A 213 -1.62 9.75 -16.64
N HIS A 214 -0.59 9.16 -16.03
CA HIS A 214 0.52 9.91 -15.44
C HIS A 214 1.46 10.46 -16.51
N SER A 215 2.17 11.54 -16.18
CA SER A 215 3.24 12.01 -17.05
C SER A 215 4.36 10.98 -17.14
N VAL A 216 5.02 10.90 -18.31
CA VAL A 216 6.20 10.04 -18.52
C VAL A 216 7.28 10.32 -17.49
N SER A 217 7.47 11.59 -17.11
CA SER A 217 8.48 11.97 -16.11
C SER A 217 8.18 11.36 -14.75
N ALA A 218 6.91 11.36 -14.33
CA ALA A 218 6.49 10.77 -13.07
C ALA A 218 6.68 9.24 -13.11
N LEU A 219 6.26 8.56 -14.18
CA LEU A 219 6.47 7.12 -14.31
C LEU A 219 7.95 6.74 -14.30
N LYS A 220 8.81 7.49 -14.99
CA LYS A 220 10.27 7.27 -14.98
C LYS A 220 10.86 7.35 -13.58
N GLU A 221 10.47 8.36 -12.81
CA GLU A 221 10.96 8.54 -11.44
C GLU A 221 10.57 7.36 -10.55
N LEU A 222 9.33 6.86 -10.68
CA LEU A 222 8.85 5.74 -9.88
C LEU A 222 9.53 4.42 -10.26
N ILE A 223 9.74 4.19 -11.56
CA ILE A 223 10.50 3.03 -12.04
C ILE A 223 11.90 3.06 -11.42
N ARG A 224 12.59 4.21 -11.47
CA ARG A 224 13.91 4.36 -10.85
C ARG A 224 13.90 4.02 -9.36
N LEU A 225 12.87 4.46 -8.62
CA LEU A 225 12.77 4.27 -7.17
C LEU A 225 12.36 2.83 -6.78
N ALA A 226 11.59 2.13 -7.62
CA ALA A 226 11.16 0.76 -7.38
C ALA A 226 12.16 -0.30 -7.86
N TYR A 227 12.98 0.02 -8.87
CA TYR A 227 13.98 -0.87 -9.47
C TYR A 227 15.42 -0.52 -9.09
N ALA A 228 15.63 0.40 -8.15
CA ALA A 228 16.96 0.72 -7.64
C ALA A 228 17.70 -0.55 -7.14
N LYS A 229 18.98 -0.67 -7.53
CA LYS A 229 19.85 -1.79 -7.13
C LYS A 229 20.20 -1.75 -5.64
N SER A 230 20.63 -0.59 -5.16
CA SER A 230 20.93 -0.37 -3.75
C SER A 230 19.64 -0.37 -2.93
N GLU A 231 19.68 -1.05 -1.78
CA GLU A 231 18.55 -1.09 -0.84
C GLU A 231 18.25 0.30 -0.28
N GLU A 232 19.29 1.13 -0.08
CA GLU A 232 19.18 2.51 0.39
C GLU A 232 18.51 3.43 -0.63
N ALA A 233 18.74 3.17 -1.92
CA ALA A 233 18.12 3.91 -3.02
C ALA A 233 16.68 3.45 -3.32
N ARG A 234 16.31 2.24 -2.88
CA ARG A 234 14.98 1.69 -3.08
C ARG A 234 14.03 2.22 -2.01
N ILE A 235 12.92 2.81 -2.45
CA ILE A 235 11.90 3.29 -1.49
C ILE A 235 11.17 2.11 -0.84
N VAL A 236 10.86 1.08 -1.62
CA VAL A 236 10.11 -0.09 -1.16
C VAL A 236 11.09 -1.25 -1.03
N LYS A 237 11.32 -1.72 0.19
CA LYS A 237 12.34 -2.74 0.50
C LYS A 237 11.81 -4.17 0.37
N GLY A 238 10.51 -4.36 0.41
CA GLY A 238 9.86 -5.64 0.59
C GLY A 238 10.06 -6.65 -0.54
N GLN A 239 9.84 -7.91 -0.16
CA GLN A 239 9.85 -9.09 -1.03
C GLN A 239 8.62 -9.16 -1.95
N GLU A 240 7.57 -8.41 -1.63
CA GLU A 240 6.32 -8.41 -2.38
C GLU A 240 6.47 -7.45 -3.55
N ASP A 241 6.78 -7.97 -4.74
CA ASP A 241 6.90 -7.25 -6.02
C ASP A 241 5.58 -6.58 -6.50
N VAL A 242 4.64 -6.29 -5.59
CA VAL A 242 3.35 -5.62 -5.84
C VAL A 242 3.55 -4.28 -6.56
N PHE A 243 4.44 -3.40 -6.09
CA PHE A 243 4.66 -2.12 -6.78
C PHE A 243 5.24 -2.28 -8.17
N ARG A 244 6.13 -3.24 -8.36
CA ARG A 244 6.68 -3.54 -9.68
C ARG A 244 5.56 -3.98 -10.63
N ARG A 245 4.69 -4.88 -10.19
CA ARG A 245 3.49 -5.30 -10.95
C ARG A 245 2.56 -4.12 -11.26
N VAL A 246 2.32 -3.23 -10.30
CA VAL A 246 1.50 -2.02 -10.49
C VAL A 246 2.13 -1.08 -11.52
N LEU A 247 3.45 -0.83 -11.45
CA LEU A 247 4.17 0.02 -12.39
C LEU A 247 4.19 -0.58 -13.81
N VAL A 248 4.41 -1.90 -13.93
CA VAL A 248 4.33 -2.60 -15.21
C VAL A 248 2.94 -2.44 -15.84
N ALA A 249 1.87 -2.72 -15.08
CA ALA A 249 0.50 -2.57 -15.56
C ALA A 249 0.16 -1.12 -15.91
N ALA A 250 0.68 -0.14 -15.15
CA ALA A 250 0.52 1.28 -15.42
C ALA A 250 1.15 1.70 -16.75
N VAL A 251 2.39 1.25 -17.01
CA VAL A 251 3.09 1.53 -18.25
C VAL A 251 2.38 0.89 -19.42
N LEU A 252 1.94 -0.37 -19.30
CA LEU A 252 1.17 -1.05 -20.34
C LEU A 252 -0.17 -0.35 -20.64
N ARG A 253 -0.88 0.14 -19.61
CA ARG A 253 -2.06 0.98 -19.80
C ARG A 253 -1.72 2.25 -20.58
N HIS A 254 -0.65 2.93 -20.20
CA HIS A 254 -0.22 4.16 -20.85
C HIS A 254 0.12 3.88 -22.33
N MET A 255 0.78 2.76 -22.62
CA MET A 255 1.06 2.29 -23.98
C MET A 255 -0.23 2.03 -24.78
N ALA A 256 -1.24 1.40 -24.16
CA ALA A 256 -2.48 1.04 -24.82
C ALA A 256 -3.44 2.23 -25.06
N THR A 257 -3.42 3.24 -24.20
CA THR A 257 -4.43 4.33 -24.20
C THR A 257 -3.95 5.65 -24.81
N SER A 258 -2.65 5.94 -24.75
CA SER A 258 -2.15 7.31 -24.97
C SER A 258 -1.24 7.48 -26.17
N TRP A 259 -0.93 6.45 -26.97
CA TRP A 259 0.04 6.55 -28.07
C TRP A 259 -0.44 6.08 -29.45
N LYS A 260 -0.51 7.05 -30.38
CA LYS A 260 -0.23 6.85 -31.80
C LYS A 260 1.30 6.82 -31.98
N ASN A 261 1.90 5.63 -31.98
CA ASN A 261 3.21 5.20 -32.48
C ASN A 261 4.54 5.96 -32.17
N ALA A 262 4.59 7.22 -31.78
CA ALA A 262 5.87 7.98 -31.67
C ALA A 262 6.43 8.16 -30.24
N GLY A 263 5.67 7.77 -29.20
CA GLY A 263 6.02 8.06 -27.81
C GLY A 263 6.95 7.04 -27.16
N MET A 264 6.81 5.76 -27.53
CA MET A 264 7.51 4.66 -26.87
C MET A 264 9.02 4.81 -27.02
N ASP A 265 9.55 4.94 -28.24
CA ASP A 265 11.01 5.10 -28.44
C ASP A 265 11.58 6.29 -27.66
N LYS A 266 10.82 7.39 -27.48
CA LYS A 266 11.24 8.51 -26.63
C LYS A 266 11.21 8.18 -25.14
N VAL A 267 10.26 7.38 -24.67
CA VAL A 267 10.20 6.91 -23.28
C VAL A 267 11.26 5.87 -23.00
N MET A 268 11.42 4.87 -23.87
CA MET A 268 12.44 3.82 -23.81
C MET A 268 13.85 4.46 -23.85
N LYS A 269 14.09 5.39 -24.79
CA LYS A 269 15.36 6.13 -24.90
C LYS A 269 15.63 7.07 -23.73
N LYS A 270 14.58 7.61 -23.07
CA LYS A 270 14.73 8.49 -21.89
C LYS A 270 14.83 7.73 -20.58
N LEU A 271 14.30 6.51 -20.47
CA LEU A 271 14.53 5.62 -19.32
C LEU A 271 16.01 5.23 -19.27
N GLY A 272 16.68 5.14 -20.42
CA GLY A 272 18.14 5.04 -20.56
C GLY A 272 18.68 3.62 -20.39
N ASP A 273 19.93 3.43 -20.79
CA ASP A 273 20.72 2.19 -20.61
C ASP A 273 21.27 2.07 -19.19
N THR A 274 20.43 2.30 -18.18
CA THR A 274 20.84 2.03 -16.79
C THR A 274 20.51 0.58 -16.45
N GLU A 275 21.33 -0.06 -15.63
CA GLU A 275 21.09 -1.46 -15.25
C GLU A 275 19.76 -1.62 -14.47
N GLU A 276 19.25 -0.58 -13.80
CA GLU A 276 17.91 -0.56 -13.18
C GLU A 276 16.80 -0.67 -14.23
N ALA A 277 17.01 -0.07 -15.41
CA ALA A 277 16.08 -0.20 -16.52
C ALA A 277 16.02 -1.64 -17.03
N ALA A 278 17.14 -2.40 -16.99
CA ALA A 278 17.18 -3.79 -17.45
C ALA A 278 16.22 -4.71 -16.68
N ALA A 279 16.20 -4.65 -15.34
CA ALA A 279 15.27 -5.44 -14.53
C ALA A 279 13.81 -5.07 -14.81
N PHE A 280 13.53 -3.76 -14.95
CA PHE A 280 12.22 -3.29 -15.35
C PHE A 280 11.79 -3.79 -16.74
N TRP A 281 12.70 -3.81 -17.72
CA TRP A 281 12.42 -4.31 -19.07
C TRP A 281 12.00 -5.78 -19.08
N VAL A 282 12.67 -6.61 -18.27
CA VAL A 282 12.32 -8.02 -18.12
C VAL A 282 10.88 -8.17 -17.61
N ASP A 283 10.51 -7.43 -16.57
CA ASP A 283 9.16 -7.49 -16.02
C ASP A 283 8.11 -6.90 -16.97
N LEU A 284 8.46 -5.85 -17.71
CA LEU A 284 7.58 -5.24 -18.70
C LEU A 284 7.27 -6.20 -19.85
N GLU A 285 8.26 -6.92 -20.37
CA GLU A 285 8.04 -7.91 -21.44
C GLU A 285 7.22 -9.11 -20.94
N LYS A 286 7.46 -9.59 -19.72
CA LYS A 286 6.59 -10.59 -19.08
C LYS A 286 5.15 -10.08 -18.98
N GLY A 287 4.97 -8.85 -18.52
CA GLY A 287 3.65 -8.21 -18.44
C GLY A 287 2.98 -8.04 -19.80
N ARG A 288 3.74 -7.74 -20.87
CA ARG A 288 3.23 -7.64 -22.24
C ARG A 288 2.78 -8.98 -22.77
N ALA A 289 3.60 -10.02 -22.62
CA ALA A 289 3.24 -11.38 -23.03
C ALA A 289 1.92 -11.81 -22.34
N ARG A 290 1.83 -11.59 -21.03
CA ARG A 290 0.61 -11.89 -20.27
C ARG A 290 -0.61 -11.06 -20.71
N ALA A 291 -0.41 -9.78 -21.02
CA ALA A 291 -1.47 -8.92 -21.53
C ALA A 291 -2.04 -9.41 -22.88
N GLU A 292 -1.20 -9.93 -23.77
CA GLU A 292 -1.67 -10.53 -25.03
C GLU A 292 -2.44 -11.83 -24.80
N GLU A 293 -1.98 -12.70 -23.89
CA GLU A 293 -2.73 -13.91 -23.50
C GLU A 293 -4.14 -13.58 -22.99
N LEU A 294 -4.27 -12.56 -22.14
CA LEU A 294 -5.55 -12.10 -21.59
C LEU A 294 -6.51 -11.50 -22.62
N LYS A 295 -6.04 -11.12 -23.82
CA LYS A 295 -6.89 -10.69 -24.95
C LYS A 295 -7.42 -11.88 -25.75
N VAL A 296 -6.61 -12.92 -25.89
CA VAL A 296 -6.94 -14.13 -26.67
C VAL A 296 -7.96 -15.01 -25.94
N GLU A 297 -7.90 -15.09 -24.60
CA GLU A 297 -8.81 -15.89 -23.77
C GLU A 297 -10.32 -15.55 -23.98
N PRO A 298 -10.75 -14.27 -23.88
CA PRO A 298 -12.15 -13.89 -24.16
C PRO A 298 -12.60 -14.20 -25.57
N GLU A 299 -11.72 -14.05 -26.56
CA GLU A 299 -12.04 -14.31 -27.97
C GLU A 299 -12.26 -15.81 -28.23
N LYS A 300 -11.38 -16.66 -27.69
CA LYS A 300 -11.57 -18.11 -27.70
C LYS A 300 -12.86 -18.53 -27.02
N ALA A 301 -13.15 -17.99 -25.83
CA ALA A 301 -14.38 -18.28 -25.09
C ALA A 301 -15.65 -17.81 -25.85
N ARG A 302 -15.59 -16.69 -26.57
CA ARG A 302 -16.67 -16.20 -27.43
C ARG A 302 -16.90 -17.16 -28.61
N LEU A 303 -15.84 -17.55 -29.30
CA LEU A 303 -15.89 -18.47 -30.44
C LEU A 303 -16.42 -19.85 -30.03
N GLU A 304 -16.03 -20.37 -28.87
CA GLU A 304 -16.57 -21.63 -28.34
C GLU A 304 -18.06 -21.54 -28.00
N LYS A 305 -18.50 -20.44 -27.36
CA LYS A 305 -19.93 -20.20 -27.09
C LYS A 305 -20.75 -20.11 -28.39
N GLU A 306 -20.22 -19.49 -29.43
CA GLU A 306 -20.86 -19.44 -30.75
C GLU A 306 -20.93 -20.81 -31.42
N LYS A 307 -19.84 -21.59 -31.37
CA LYS A 307 -19.83 -22.98 -31.86
C LYS A 307 -20.86 -23.85 -31.15
N MET A 308 -20.99 -23.73 -29.83
CA MET A 308 -22.01 -24.47 -29.05
C MET A 308 -23.44 -24.04 -29.41
N LYS A 309 -23.68 -22.74 -29.62
CA LYS A 309 -24.99 -22.23 -30.07
C LYS A 309 -25.35 -22.75 -31.46
N ASN A 310 -24.39 -22.82 -32.38
CA ASN A 310 -24.63 -23.31 -33.75
C ASN A 310 -24.88 -24.82 -33.77
N LYS A 311 -24.16 -25.61 -32.96
CA LYS A 311 -24.42 -27.05 -32.81
C LYS A 311 -25.83 -27.34 -32.28
N ARG A 312 -26.37 -26.51 -31.38
CA ARG A 312 -27.74 -26.66 -30.84
C ARG A 312 -28.85 -26.25 -31.82
N LYS A 313 -28.52 -25.58 -32.93
CA LYS A 313 -29.47 -25.10 -33.94
C LYS A 313 -29.55 -26.01 -35.18
N MET A 314 -28.72 -27.03 -35.28
CA MET A 314 -28.82 -28.03 -36.34
C MET A 314 -29.77 -29.15 -35.86
N PRO A 315 -30.95 -29.31 -36.50
CA PRO A 315 -31.92 -30.35 -36.17
C PRO A 315 -31.43 -31.76 -36.52
#